data_AF-A0A382XDU9-F1
#
_entry.id   AF-A0A382XDU9-F1
#
_cell.length_a   1.000
_cell.length_b   1.000
_cell.length_c   1.000
_cell.angle_alpha   90.00
_cell.angle_beta   90.00
_cell.angle_gamma   90.00
#
_symmetry.space_group_name_H-M   'P 1'
#
loop_
_entity.id
_entity.type
_entity.pdbx_description
1 polymer ?
#
loop_
_entity_poly.entity_id
_entity_poly.type
_entity_poly.pdbx_seq_one_letter_code
_entity_poly.pdbx_strand_id
1 'polypeptide(L)'
;MPTLISAICRDCGWEGVADGDEETCPDCRSPRTRSHSELTTLPIAHVDCDAFYATIEKRDDPALADKPVLVGGRKRGVVAAACYIARRYGIRSAMPMYKALEACPHAVVVSPNMEKYSRVGRAIREMMLARTPLVEPISIDEAFLDLSGTESLHSGSPARSLVRLAREIEMELGVTVSVGLSYNKFLAKIASDLDKPRG
;
A
#
# COMPACT_ATOMS: atom_id res chain seq x y z
N MET A 1 -26.60 -7.52 -22.93
CA MET A 1 -26.19 -8.44 -21.86
C MET A 1 -25.13 -7.71 -21.07
N PRO A 2 -25.22 -7.62 -19.72
CA PRO A 2 -24.14 -7.05 -18.94
C PRO A 2 -22.87 -7.87 -19.20
N THR A 3 -21.77 -7.19 -19.51
CA THR A 3 -20.47 -7.84 -19.64
C THR A 3 -20.02 -8.22 -18.24
N LEU A 4 -19.96 -9.52 -17.95
CA LEU A 4 -19.40 -10.02 -16.71
C LEU A 4 -17.94 -9.59 -16.61
N ILE A 5 -17.57 -8.85 -15.58
CA ILE A 5 -16.20 -8.40 -15.34
C ILE A 5 -15.68 -9.07 -14.07
N SER A 6 -14.46 -9.59 -14.11
CA SER A 6 -13.80 -10.16 -12.94
C SER A 6 -13.70 -9.12 -11.82
N ALA A 7 -14.05 -9.53 -10.60
CA ALA A 7 -14.09 -8.69 -9.42
C ALA A 7 -13.34 -9.33 -8.25
N ILE A 8 -12.75 -8.49 -7.40
CA ILE A 8 -12.07 -8.88 -6.17
C ILE A 8 -12.51 -8.00 -5.00
N CYS A 9 -12.69 -8.60 -3.83
CA CYS A 9 -12.81 -7.85 -2.58
C CYS A 9 -11.44 -7.64 -1.94
N ARG A 10 -11.07 -6.38 -1.70
CA ARG A 10 -9.79 -6.02 -1.07
C ARG A 10 -9.70 -6.35 0.42
N ASP A 11 -10.83 -6.63 1.09
CA ASP A 11 -10.83 -6.93 2.52
C ASP A 11 -10.86 -8.44 2.82
N CYS A 12 -11.58 -9.26 2.04
CA CYS A 12 -11.62 -10.72 2.25
C CYS A 12 -10.90 -11.54 1.18
N GLY A 13 -10.60 -10.96 0.01
CA GLY A 13 -10.02 -11.69 -1.12
C GLY A 13 -11.01 -12.63 -1.81
N TRP A 14 -12.32 -12.38 -1.67
CA TRP A 14 -13.33 -12.96 -2.55
C TRP A 14 -13.02 -12.57 -3.99
N GLU A 15 -13.11 -13.54 -4.90
CA GLU A 15 -12.90 -13.36 -6.33
C GLU A 15 -14.09 -13.98 -7.06
N GLY A 16 -14.64 -13.25 -8.03
CA GLY A 16 -15.81 -13.68 -8.79
C GLY A 16 -16.04 -12.80 -10.01
N VAL A 17 -17.24 -12.86 -10.56
CA VAL A 17 -17.70 -11.97 -11.63
C VAL A 17 -18.75 -11.04 -11.05
N ALA A 18 -18.67 -9.76 -11.42
CA ALA A 18 -19.65 -8.75 -11.09
C ALA A 18 -20.30 -8.19 -12.36
N ASP A 19 -21.60 -7.94 -12.29
CA ASP A 19 -22.41 -7.44 -13.41
C ASP A 19 -22.42 -5.89 -13.47
N GLY A 20 -21.68 -5.23 -12.56
CA GLY A 20 -21.60 -3.77 -12.43
C GLY A 20 -22.49 -3.16 -11.34
N ASP A 21 -23.48 -3.91 -10.84
CA ASP A 21 -24.46 -3.45 -9.84
C ASP A 21 -24.14 -3.90 -8.39
N GLU A 22 -23.08 -4.68 -8.19
CA GLU A 22 -22.72 -5.21 -6.87
C GLU A 22 -21.91 -4.18 -6.07
N GLU A 23 -22.61 -3.34 -5.30
CA GLU A 23 -22.01 -2.31 -4.42
C GLU A 23 -21.18 -2.89 -3.26
N THR A 24 -21.37 -4.18 -2.92
CA THR A 24 -20.69 -4.82 -1.79
C THR A 24 -20.28 -6.25 -2.09
N CYS A 25 -19.20 -6.70 -1.44
CA CYS A 25 -18.71 -8.07 -1.55
C CYS A 25 -19.77 -9.08 -1.06
N PRO A 26 -20.08 -10.13 -1.83
CA PRO A 26 -21.08 -11.13 -1.41
C PRO A 26 -20.64 -11.98 -0.22
N ASP A 27 -19.32 -12.09 0.02
CA ASP A 27 -18.75 -12.87 1.11
C ASP A 27 -18.69 -12.08 2.43
N CYS A 28 -18.06 -10.90 2.44
CA CYS A 28 -17.84 -10.13 3.67
C CYS A 28 -18.63 -8.81 3.77
N ARG A 29 -19.47 -8.48 2.77
CA ARG A 29 -20.26 -7.23 2.68
C ARG A 29 -19.43 -5.94 2.64
N SER A 30 -18.11 -6.04 2.50
CA SER A 30 -17.25 -4.86 2.33
C SER A 30 -17.59 -4.11 1.03
N PRO A 31 -17.64 -2.77 1.05
CA PRO A 31 -17.77 -1.96 -0.16
C PRO A 31 -16.46 -1.84 -0.95
N ARG A 32 -15.36 -2.44 -0.48
CA ARG A 32 -14.03 -2.35 -1.11
C ARG A 32 -13.83 -3.42 -2.18
N THR A 33 -14.79 -3.50 -3.11
CA THR A 33 -14.70 -4.33 -4.31
C THR A 33 -14.07 -3.54 -5.46
N ARG A 34 -13.33 -4.25 -6.32
CA ARG A 34 -12.78 -3.71 -7.56
C ARG A 34 -12.99 -4.70 -8.68
N SER A 35 -13.39 -4.19 -9.84
CA SER A 35 -13.63 -4.97 -11.05
C SER A 35 -12.70 -4.51 -12.17
N HIS A 36 -12.10 -5.46 -12.88
CA HIS A 36 -11.30 -5.21 -14.08
C HIS A 36 -11.34 -6.44 -15.00
N SER A 37 -11.42 -6.26 -16.32
CA SER A 37 -11.55 -7.38 -17.27
C SER A 37 -10.37 -8.35 -17.21
N GLU A 38 -9.19 -7.85 -16.86
CA GLU A 38 -7.94 -8.62 -16.78
C GLU A 38 -7.50 -8.89 -15.34
N LEU A 39 -8.36 -8.64 -14.34
CA LEU A 39 -8.00 -8.68 -12.92
C LEU A 39 -7.28 -9.97 -12.50
N THR A 40 -7.71 -11.10 -13.04
CA THR A 40 -7.22 -12.44 -12.68
C THR A 40 -5.97 -12.86 -13.46
N THR A 41 -5.56 -12.09 -14.48
CA THR A 41 -4.48 -12.46 -15.40
C THR A 41 -3.27 -11.55 -15.34
N LEU A 42 -3.34 -10.38 -14.71
CA LEU A 42 -2.22 -9.45 -14.58
C LEU A 42 -1.18 -9.99 -13.58
N PRO A 43 0.05 -10.34 -14.01
CA PRO A 43 0.98 -11.05 -13.14
C PRO A 43 2.04 -10.14 -12.49
N ILE A 44 2.28 -8.94 -13.02
CA ILE A 44 3.31 -8.03 -12.52
C ILE A 44 2.70 -7.07 -11.51
N ALA A 45 3.21 -7.11 -10.28
CA ALA A 45 2.77 -6.25 -9.21
C ALA A 45 3.84 -5.24 -8.81
N HIS A 46 3.40 -4.03 -8.45
CA HIS A 46 4.16 -3.09 -7.65
C HIS A 46 3.46 -2.97 -6.29
N VAL A 47 4.19 -3.22 -5.21
CA VAL A 47 3.69 -3.10 -3.84
C VAL A 47 4.45 -1.96 -3.18
N ASP A 48 3.73 -0.99 -2.62
CA ASP A 48 4.29 0.22 -2.00
C ASP A 48 3.59 0.52 -0.67
N CYS A 49 4.36 0.64 0.41
CA CYS A 49 3.83 0.90 1.74
C CYS A 49 3.34 2.34 1.93
N ASP A 50 2.13 2.48 2.46
CA ASP A 50 1.47 3.78 2.55
C ASP A 50 2.09 4.66 3.65
N ALA A 51 2.64 5.81 3.24
CA ALA A 51 3.25 6.79 4.15
C ALA A 51 4.22 6.13 5.16
N PHE A 52 5.02 5.17 4.69
CA PHE A 52 5.71 4.14 5.47
C PHE A 52 6.26 4.60 6.83
N TYR A 53 7.19 5.57 6.85
CA TYR A 53 7.78 6.02 8.11
C TYR A 53 6.75 6.63 9.07
N ALA A 54 5.84 7.45 8.56
CA ALA A 54 4.83 8.09 9.40
C ALA A 54 3.80 7.07 9.92
N THR A 55 3.46 6.04 9.14
CA THR A 55 2.59 4.95 9.57
C THR A 55 3.23 4.15 10.69
N ILE A 56 4.51 3.82 10.58
CA ILE A 56 5.27 3.13 11.64
C ILE A 56 5.34 3.98 12.93
N GLU A 57 5.60 5.30 12.83
CA GLU A 57 5.63 6.16 14.00
C GLU A 57 4.26 6.26 14.68
N LYS A 58 3.17 6.35 13.91
CA LYS A 58 1.80 6.37 14.46
C LYS A 58 1.36 5.04 15.06
N ARG A 59 1.82 3.91 14.52
CA ARG A 59 1.59 2.58 15.06
C ARG A 59 2.22 2.44 16.45
N ASP A 60 3.45 2.92 16.61
CA ASP A 60 4.23 2.74 17.82
C ASP A 60 3.90 3.78 18.92
N ASP A 61 3.31 4.91 18.55
CA ASP A 61 2.86 5.95 19.49
C ASP A 61 1.37 6.31 19.27
N PRO A 62 0.45 5.76 20.09
CA PRO A 62 -0.98 6.07 20.01
C PRO A 62 -1.31 7.56 20.16
N ALA A 63 -0.46 8.36 20.81
CA ALA A 63 -0.67 9.80 20.94
C ALA A 63 -0.52 10.55 19.60
N LEU A 64 -0.02 9.88 18.55
CA LEU A 64 0.10 10.41 17.19
C LEU A 64 -1.07 10.03 16.27
N ALA A 65 -1.98 9.14 16.68
CA ALA A 65 -3.00 8.54 15.83
C ALA A 65 -3.85 9.56 15.04
N ASP A 66 -4.27 10.65 15.68
CA ASP A 66 -5.11 11.68 15.04
C ASP A 66 -4.34 12.95 14.65
N LYS A 67 -3.00 12.94 14.76
CA LYS A 67 -2.17 14.11 14.51
C LYS A 67 -1.62 14.16 13.08
N PRO A 68 -1.43 15.37 12.51
CA PRO A 68 -0.62 15.54 11.32
C PRO A 68 0.86 15.27 11.65
N VAL A 69 1.32 14.05 11.37
CA VAL A 69 2.71 13.62 11.59
C VAL A 69 3.56 13.82 10.34
N LEU A 70 4.73 14.41 10.54
CA LEU A 70 5.82 14.54 9.58
C LEU A 70 7.06 13.84 10.13
N VAL A 71 7.69 12.99 9.32
CA VAL A 71 9.00 12.42 9.62
C VAL A 71 10.04 13.17 8.81
N GLY A 72 11.10 13.68 9.45
CA GLY A 72 12.17 14.41 8.75
C GLY A 72 13.04 15.26 9.66
N GLY A 73 13.99 15.97 9.06
CA GLY A 73 14.89 16.87 9.79
C GLY A 73 14.20 18.20 10.13
N ARG A 74 14.33 18.68 11.38
CA ARG A 74 13.74 19.95 11.82
C ARG A 74 14.46 21.20 11.31
N LYS A 75 15.79 21.24 11.33
CA LYS A 75 16.59 22.41 10.90
C LYS A 75 17.22 22.15 9.52
N ARG A 76 16.90 22.99 8.54
CA ARG A 76 17.33 22.85 7.12
C ARG A 76 17.02 21.49 6.49
N GLY A 77 16.00 20.78 7.02
CA GLY A 77 15.59 19.47 6.54
C GLY A 77 14.41 19.51 5.59
N VAL A 78 14.10 18.35 5.02
CA VAL A 78 12.92 18.08 4.21
C VAL A 78 12.01 17.06 4.92
N VAL A 79 10.76 17.02 4.51
CA VAL A 79 9.81 15.96 4.89
C VAL A 79 10.24 14.67 4.20
N ALA A 80 10.70 13.68 4.98
CA ALA A 80 10.99 12.34 4.48
C ALA A 80 9.70 11.55 4.25
N ALA A 81 8.74 11.66 5.17
CA ALA A 81 7.39 11.12 5.00
C ALA A 81 6.36 12.00 5.69
N ALA A 82 5.16 12.08 5.10
CA ALA A 82 4.00 12.73 5.70
C ALA A 82 2.84 11.73 5.76
N CYS A 83 2.20 11.60 6.92
CA CYS A 83 0.98 10.82 7.05
C CYS A 83 -0.17 11.46 6.24
N TYR A 84 -1.21 10.69 5.94
CA TYR A 84 -2.34 11.18 5.14
C TYR A 84 -3.07 12.37 5.76
N ILE A 85 -3.11 12.48 7.10
CA ILE A 85 -3.67 13.65 7.80
C ILE A 85 -2.90 14.91 7.42
N ALA A 86 -1.56 14.86 7.40
CA ALA A 86 -0.71 15.97 7.00
C ALA A 86 -0.80 16.26 5.49
N ARG A 87 -0.95 15.22 4.66
CA ARG A 87 -1.10 15.37 3.20
C ARG A 87 -2.34 16.17 2.78
N ARG A 88 -3.38 16.25 3.63
CA ARG A 88 -4.56 17.12 3.42
C ARG A 88 -4.22 18.61 3.44
N TYR A 89 -3.14 19.00 4.09
CA TYR A 89 -2.63 20.38 4.11
C TYR A 89 -1.71 20.70 2.92
N GLY A 90 -1.70 19.86 1.88
CA GLY A 90 -0.81 20.02 0.72
C GLY A 90 0.64 19.61 0.98
N ILE A 91 0.95 19.07 2.16
CA ILE A 91 2.30 18.61 2.49
C ILE A 91 2.61 17.33 1.69
N ARG A 92 3.82 17.25 1.17
CA ARG A 92 4.35 16.14 0.37
C ARG A 92 5.75 15.77 0.82
N SER A 93 6.19 14.55 0.51
CA SER A 93 7.59 14.16 0.68
C SER A 93 8.50 15.09 -0.13
N ALA A 94 9.75 15.23 0.31
CA ALA A 94 10.74 16.18 -0.19
C ALA A 94 10.39 17.68 -0.05
N MET A 95 9.20 18.03 0.48
CA MET A 95 8.88 19.43 0.80
C MET A 95 9.84 19.96 1.89
N PRO A 96 10.39 21.18 1.77
CA PRO A 96 11.17 21.79 2.84
C PRO A 96 10.37 21.86 4.14
N MET A 97 10.98 21.47 5.26
CA MET A 97 10.26 21.36 6.54
C MET A 97 9.64 22.68 6.99
N TYR A 98 10.29 23.81 6.71
CA TYR A 98 9.73 25.13 7.05
C TYR A 98 8.41 25.41 6.30
N LYS A 99 8.31 25.07 5.00
CA LYS A 99 7.07 25.21 4.23
C LYS A 99 5.98 24.26 4.73
N ALA A 100 6.36 23.05 5.12
CA ALA A 100 5.43 22.09 5.70
C ALA A 100 4.83 22.60 7.02
N LEU A 101 5.65 23.25 7.86
CA LEU A 101 5.21 23.87 9.12
C LEU A 101 4.44 25.17 8.90
N GLU A 102 4.73 25.94 7.85
CA GLU A 102 3.87 27.06 7.44
C GLU A 102 2.48 26.57 7.01
N ALA A 103 2.41 25.48 6.25
CA ALA A 103 1.15 24.89 5.80
C ALA A 103 0.35 24.21 6.93
N CYS A 104 1.02 23.66 7.94
CA CYS A 104 0.39 23.02 9.10
C CYS A 104 1.20 23.31 10.38
N PRO A 105 0.98 24.46 11.05
CA PRO A 105 1.75 24.88 12.23
C PRO A 105 1.65 23.93 13.43
N HIS A 106 0.56 23.16 13.53
CA HIS A 106 0.32 22.15 14.58
C HIS A 106 0.80 20.74 14.19
N ALA A 107 1.57 20.59 13.11
CA ALA A 107 2.15 19.31 12.73
C ALA A 107 3.20 18.82 13.75
N VAL A 108 3.16 17.52 14.06
CA VAL A 108 4.16 16.87 14.90
C VAL A 108 5.30 16.40 14.02
N VAL A 109 6.50 16.94 14.24
CA VAL A 109 7.72 16.52 13.55
C VAL A 109 8.49 15.51 14.38
N VAL A 110 8.65 14.31 13.82
CA VAL A 110 9.38 13.17 14.38
C VAL A 110 10.71 12.99 13.65
N SER A 111 11.79 12.77 14.40
CA SER A 111 13.11 12.46 13.82
C SER A 111 13.13 11.05 13.23
N PRO A 112 13.71 10.83 12.04
CA PRO A 112 13.76 9.50 11.42
C PRO A 112 14.53 8.47 12.28
N ASN A 113 13.97 7.27 12.42
CA ASN A 113 14.67 6.10 12.97
C ASN A 113 14.88 5.04 11.88
N MET A 114 15.99 5.13 11.16
CA MET A 114 16.25 4.29 9.99
C MET A 114 16.43 2.80 10.32
N GLU A 115 16.95 2.46 11.49
CA GLU A 115 17.08 1.07 11.93
C GLU A 115 15.71 0.43 12.13
N LYS A 116 14.82 1.14 12.83
CA LYS A 116 13.42 0.74 13.04
C LYS A 116 12.70 0.53 11.71
N TYR A 117 12.82 1.48 10.77
CA TYR A 117 12.19 1.35 9.45
C TYR A 117 12.76 0.17 8.66
N SER A 118 14.08 -0.04 8.71
CA SER A 118 14.76 -1.10 7.95
C SER A 118 14.37 -2.50 8.43
N ARG A 119 14.14 -2.65 9.74
CA ARG A 119 13.63 -3.90 10.31
C ARG A 119 12.22 -4.22 9.80
N VAL A 120 11.32 -3.23 9.75
CA VAL A 120 9.96 -3.43 9.22
C VAL A 120 9.98 -3.71 7.72
N GLY A 121 10.77 -2.96 6.94
CA GLY A 121 10.89 -3.17 5.49
C GLY A 121 11.41 -4.56 5.14
N ARG A 122 12.37 -5.09 5.93
CA ARG A 122 12.86 -6.46 5.76
C ARG A 122 11.77 -7.51 6.03
N ALA A 123 11.00 -7.34 7.09
CA ALA A 123 9.88 -8.25 7.41
C ALA A 123 8.85 -8.26 6.26
N ILE A 124 8.48 -7.09 5.74
CA ILE A 124 7.59 -6.98 4.58
C ILE A 124 8.19 -7.68 3.36
N ARG A 125 9.50 -7.51 3.11
CA ARG A 125 10.19 -8.18 2.01
C ARG A 125 10.20 -9.71 2.16
N GLU A 126 10.34 -10.23 3.37
CA GLU A 126 10.24 -11.67 3.65
C GLU A 126 8.83 -12.20 3.33
N MET A 127 7.78 -11.44 3.68
CA MET A 127 6.40 -11.77 3.32
C MET A 127 6.17 -11.73 1.80
N MET A 128 6.78 -10.78 1.08
CA MET A 128 6.75 -10.74 -0.40
C MET A 128 7.45 -11.97 -1.00
N LEU A 129 8.62 -12.35 -0.48
CA LEU A 129 9.38 -13.51 -0.94
C LEU A 129 8.64 -14.84 -0.71
N ALA A 130 7.75 -14.89 0.28
CA ALA A 130 6.85 -16.02 0.49
C ALA A 130 5.77 -16.16 -0.60
N ARG A 131 5.54 -15.12 -1.43
CA ARG A 131 4.62 -15.18 -2.58
C ARG A 131 5.32 -15.60 -3.86
N THR A 132 6.52 -15.10 -4.09
CA THR A 132 7.31 -15.41 -5.27
C THR A 132 8.78 -15.16 -4.96
N PRO A 133 9.72 -15.97 -5.50
CA PRO A 133 11.13 -15.63 -5.42
C PRO A 133 11.50 -14.43 -6.31
N LEU A 134 10.64 -14.06 -7.27
CA LEU A 134 10.86 -12.96 -8.22
C LEU A 134 10.47 -11.60 -7.61
N VAL A 135 11.19 -11.21 -6.56
CA VAL A 135 11.02 -9.91 -5.88
C VAL A 135 12.20 -9.00 -6.21
N GLU A 136 11.91 -7.83 -6.76
CA GLU A 136 12.89 -6.79 -7.08
C GLU A 136 12.63 -5.52 -6.23
N PRO A 137 13.38 -5.33 -5.13
CA PRO A 137 13.25 -4.14 -4.30
C PRO A 137 13.69 -2.88 -5.06
N ILE A 138 12.92 -1.81 -4.91
CA ILE A 138 13.29 -0.47 -5.40
C ILE A 138 13.80 0.37 -4.24
N SER A 139 13.15 0.24 -3.09
CA SER A 139 13.52 0.91 -1.83
C SER A 139 13.25 -0.01 -0.63
N ILE A 140 13.29 0.57 0.58
CA ILE A 140 12.91 -0.06 1.84
C ILE A 140 11.41 -0.42 1.92
N ASP A 141 10.56 0.29 1.18
CA ASP A 141 9.11 0.26 1.30
C ASP A 141 8.36 -0.06 -0.01
N GLU A 142 9.10 -0.27 -1.11
CA GLU A 142 8.52 -0.68 -2.40
C GLU A 142 9.34 -1.75 -3.13
N ALA A 143 8.63 -2.64 -3.81
CA ALA A 143 9.20 -3.69 -4.65
C ALA A 143 8.28 -4.07 -5.81
N PHE A 144 8.88 -4.57 -6.89
CA PHE A 144 8.18 -5.32 -7.93
C PHE A 144 8.13 -6.80 -7.58
N LEU A 145 7.01 -7.44 -7.91
CA LEU A 145 6.81 -8.88 -7.82
C LEU A 145 6.33 -9.41 -9.16
N ASP A 146 6.89 -10.53 -9.61
CA ASP A 146 6.34 -11.32 -10.73
C ASP A 146 5.67 -12.58 -10.17
N LEU A 147 4.35 -12.66 -10.33
CA LEU A 147 3.49 -13.74 -9.84
C LEU A 147 3.07 -14.71 -10.95
N SER A 148 3.70 -14.64 -12.13
CA SER A 148 3.43 -15.55 -13.25
C SER A 148 3.57 -17.01 -12.83
N GLY A 149 2.53 -17.82 -13.00
CA GLY A 149 2.56 -19.25 -12.71
C GLY A 149 2.45 -19.60 -11.21
N THR A 150 2.06 -18.64 -10.36
CA THR A 150 1.91 -18.86 -8.90
C THR A 150 0.48 -19.23 -8.48
N GLU A 151 -0.46 -19.34 -9.42
CA GLU A 151 -1.89 -19.47 -9.15
C GLU A 151 -2.22 -20.75 -8.38
N SER A 152 -1.64 -21.88 -8.79
CA SER A 152 -1.83 -23.17 -8.13
C SER A 152 -1.23 -23.18 -6.71
N LEU A 153 -0.09 -22.52 -6.53
CA LEU A 153 0.58 -22.42 -5.22
C LEU A 153 -0.27 -21.62 -4.22
N HIS A 154 -0.89 -20.54 -4.68
CA HIS A 154 -1.66 -19.63 -3.83
C HIS A 154 -3.16 -19.92 -3.83
N SER A 155 -3.63 -20.89 -4.62
CA SER A 155 -5.05 -21.21 -4.78
C SER A 155 -5.89 -19.97 -5.16
N GLY A 156 -5.44 -19.25 -6.20
CA GLY A 156 -6.12 -18.05 -6.70
C GLY A 156 -5.24 -17.19 -7.61
N SER A 157 -5.82 -16.12 -8.15
CA SER A 157 -5.11 -15.18 -9.03
C SER A 157 -3.97 -14.42 -8.32
N PRO A 158 -3.04 -13.79 -9.07
CA PRO A 158 -2.08 -12.83 -8.52
C PRO A 158 -2.73 -11.76 -7.64
N ALA A 159 -3.89 -11.22 -8.06
CA ALA A 159 -4.64 -10.22 -7.29
C ALA A 159 -5.09 -10.77 -5.92
N ARG A 160 -5.61 -12.00 -5.88
CA ARG A 160 -6.00 -12.65 -4.63
C ARG A 160 -4.83 -12.91 -3.70
N SER A 161 -3.70 -13.35 -4.24
CA SER A 161 -2.46 -13.53 -3.47
C SER A 161 -2.00 -12.21 -2.83
N LEU A 162 -2.07 -11.10 -3.57
CA LEU A 162 -1.67 -9.78 -3.09
C LEU A 162 -2.64 -9.19 -2.07
N VAL A 163 -3.95 -9.42 -2.20
CA VAL A 163 -4.92 -9.05 -1.15
C VAL A 163 -4.60 -9.77 0.16
N ARG A 164 -4.27 -11.06 0.11
CA ARG A 164 -3.84 -11.80 1.30
C ARG A 164 -2.55 -11.23 1.88
N LEU A 165 -1.54 -10.96 1.05
CA LEU A 165 -0.30 -10.32 1.47
C LEU A 165 -0.56 -8.97 2.16
N ALA A 166 -1.37 -8.10 1.57
CA ALA A 166 -1.68 -6.79 2.13
C ALA A 166 -2.35 -6.90 3.51
N ARG A 167 -3.29 -7.85 3.67
CA ARG A 167 -3.95 -8.12 4.95
C ARG A 167 -2.98 -8.66 5.99
N GLU A 168 -2.10 -9.59 5.63
CA GLU A 168 -1.11 -10.13 6.55
C GLU A 168 -0.14 -9.04 7.01
N ILE A 169 0.35 -8.18 6.10
CA ILE A 169 1.20 -7.04 6.47
C ILE A 169 0.46 -6.09 7.43
N GLU A 170 -0.81 -5.80 7.17
CA GLU A 170 -1.62 -4.95 8.05
C GLU A 170 -1.84 -5.58 9.43
N MET A 171 -2.17 -6.88 9.49
CA MET A 171 -2.42 -7.59 10.75
C MET A 171 -1.15 -7.80 11.58
N GLU A 172 -0.05 -8.20 10.95
CA GLU A 172 1.18 -8.58 11.66
C GLU A 172 2.07 -7.38 11.95
N LEU A 173 2.11 -6.41 11.04
CA LEU A 173 3.05 -5.28 11.12
C LEU A 173 2.35 -3.94 11.33
N GLY A 174 1.02 -3.85 11.26
CA GLY A 174 0.29 -2.59 11.45
C GLY A 174 0.62 -1.53 10.40
N VAL A 175 1.02 -1.96 9.19
CA VAL A 175 1.34 -1.10 8.05
C VAL A 175 0.39 -1.44 6.90
N THR A 176 -0.14 -0.44 6.21
CA THR A 176 -0.92 -0.67 5.00
C THR A 176 -0.04 -0.55 3.75
N VAL A 177 -0.39 -1.29 2.71
CA VAL A 177 0.24 -1.21 1.40
C VAL A 177 -0.82 -0.89 0.36
N SER A 178 -0.40 -0.24 -0.72
CA SER A 178 -1.18 -0.13 -1.95
C SER A 178 -0.51 -0.90 -3.07
N VAL A 179 -1.32 -1.59 -3.88
CA VAL A 179 -0.83 -2.54 -4.87
C VAL A 179 -1.33 -2.17 -6.27
N GLY A 180 -0.39 -2.10 -7.22
CA GLY A 180 -0.69 -1.92 -8.63
C GLY A 180 -0.37 -3.18 -9.42
N LEU A 181 -1.30 -3.62 -10.26
CA LEU A 181 -1.14 -4.78 -11.14
C LEU A 181 -1.08 -4.34 -12.59
N SER A 182 -0.21 -4.98 -13.38
CA SER A 182 -0.13 -4.74 -14.82
C SER A 182 0.60 -5.89 -15.55
N TYR A 183 0.78 -5.72 -16.85
CA TYR A 183 1.60 -6.57 -17.72
C TYR A 183 3.09 -6.18 -17.71
N ASN A 184 3.43 -5.01 -17.13
CA ASN A 184 4.81 -4.59 -16.96
C ASN A 184 5.01 -3.73 -15.69
N LYS A 185 6.27 -3.59 -15.27
CA LYS A 185 6.67 -2.89 -14.04
C LYS A 185 6.30 -1.40 -14.06
N PHE A 186 6.51 -0.71 -15.18
CA PHE A 186 6.24 0.73 -15.27
C PHE A 186 4.78 1.05 -15.00
N LEU A 187 3.86 0.33 -15.64
CA LEU A 187 2.44 0.52 -15.45
C LEU A 187 1.94 0.01 -14.10
N ALA A 188 2.52 -1.08 -13.58
CA ALA A 188 2.21 -1.55 -12.23
C ALA A 188 2.54 -0.48 -11.18
N LYS A 189 3.69 0.21 -11.33
CA LYS A 189 4.07 1.31 -10.46
C LYS A 189 3.06 2.46 -10.52
N ILE A 190 2.69 2.91 -11.71
CA ILE A 190 1.67 3.95 -11.89
C ILE A 190 0.34 3.52 -11.28
N ALA A 191 -0.09 2.28 -11.50
CA ALA A 191 -1.35 1.76 -10.99
C ALA A 191 -1.41 1.78 -9.45
N SER A 192 -0.30 1.46 -8.78
CA SER A 192 -0.25 1.45 -7.31
C SER A 192 -0.46 2.82 -6.67
N ASP A 193 -0.22 3.91 -7.40
CA ASP A 193 -0.39 5.28 -6.92
C ASP A 193 -1.84 5.79 -7.09
N LEU A 194 -2.62 5.19 -7.98
CA LEU A 194 -3.95 5.70 -8.36
C LEU A 194 -4.98 5.66 -7.23
N ASP A 195 -4.87 4.68 -6.33
CA ASP A 195 -5.87 4.41 -5.28
C ASP A 195 -5.25 4.37 -3.87
N LYS A 196 -4.11 5.05 -3.68
CA LYS A 196 -3.51 5.23 -2.35
C LYS A 196 -4.42 6.04 -1.43
N PRO A 197 -4.57 5.69 -0.14
CA PRO A 197 -3.97 4.56 0.58
C PRO A 197 -4.78 3.26 0.59
N ARG A 198 -4.12 2.17 0.99
CA ARG A 198 -4.72 0.85 1.25
C ARG A 198 -5.56 0.40 0.05
N GLY A 199 -5.00 0.56 -1.15
CA GLY A 199 -5.65 0.34 -2.45
C GLY A 199 -5.15 -0.88 -3.22
#